data_AF-A0AB35YF51-F1
#
_entry.id   AF-A0AB35YF51-F1
#
_cell.length_a   1.000
_cell.length_b   1.000
_cell.length_c   1.000
_cell.angle_alpha   90.00
_cell.angle_beta   90.00
_cell.angle_gamma   90.00
#
_symmetry.space_group_name_H-M   'P 1'
#
loop_
_entity.id
_entity.type
_entity.pdbx_description
1 polymer ?
#
loop_
_entity_poly.entity_id
_entity_poly.type
_entity_poly.pdbx_seq_one_letter_code
_entity_poly.pdbx_strand_id
1 'polypeptide(L)'
;MPDRIDHSHKESYAHSHLNDVEMITDEKWQAIINNDIAYNNQFFYAVKSTGIFCKPSCKSRVPKKENVCIFQNAEQALRANFRPCKRCKPTNENLPDSEWVDLITEYIDKNFTEKLTLESLANICHGSPYHMQRTFKKIKGITPVEYIQQIRVHAAKKYLIQTNKAIGDIAICVGMANTSYFITLFKKKTGQTPAQFRQTRKMEEQDNGKNE
;
A
#
# COMPACT_ATOMS: atom_id res chain seq x y z
N MET A 1 -60.72 -3.48 -7.58
CA MET A 1 -60.89 -3.88 -6.18
C MET A 1 -60.23 -5.22 -5.99
N PRO A 2 -59.58 -5.52 -4.86
CA PRO A 2 -58.51 -4.80 -4.15
C PRO A 2 -57.24 -5.73 -4.09
N ASP A 3 -56.04 -5.37 -3.66
CA ASP A 3 -55.69 -4.91 -2.32
C ASP A 3 -54.54 -3.91 -2.29
N ARG A 4 -54.81 -2.87 -1.49
CA ARG A 4 -53.90 -1.83 -1.03
C ARG A 4 -52.84 -2.47 -0.15
N ILE A 5 -51.57 -2.35 -0.53
CA ILE A 5 -50.48 -2.51 0.43
C ILE A 5 -50.34 -1.17 1.16
N ASP A 6 -50.63 -1.25 2.45
CA ASP A 6 -50.57 -0.21 3.46
C ASP A 6 -49.22 0.54 3.46
N HIS A 7 -49.29 1.87 3.40
CA HIS A 7 -48.16 2.79 3.37
C HIS A 7 -47.69 3.26 4.77
N SER A 8 -48.12 2.62 5.85
CA SER A 8 -47.95 3.14 7.22
C SER A 8 -46.67 2.73 7.98
N HIS A 9 -45.66 2.11 7.34
CA HIS A 9 -44.48 1.57 8.07
C HIS A 9 -43.09 2.03 7.58
N LYS A 10 -42.96 3.17 6.90
CA LYS A 10 -41.63 3.72 6.51
C LYS A 10 -41.19 4.99 7.24
N GLU A 11 -42.01 5.55 8.13
CA GLU A 11 -41.69 6.83 8.79
C GLU A 11 -40.99 6.71 10.15
N SER A 12 -40.81 5.51 10.69
CA SER A 12 -40.28 5.31 12.05
C SER A 12 -38.79 4.95 12.16
N TYR A 13 -38.07 4.72 11.04
CA TYR A 13 -36.64 4.36 11.06
C TYR A 13 -35.68 5.49 10.65
N ALA A 14 -36.18 6.70 10.38
CA ALA A 14 -35.34 7.85 9.99
C ALA A 14 -34.98 8.78 11.16
N HIS A 15 -35.51 8.56 12.37
CA HIS A 15 -35.45 9.54 13.47
C HIS A 15 -34.52 9.20 14.65
N SER A 16 -33.74 8.12 14.61
CA SER A 16 -32.95 7.68 15.78
C SER A 16 -31.43 7.78 15.68
N HIS A 17 -30.84 8.39 14.64
CA HIS A 17 -29.37 8.39 14.45
C HIS A 17 -28.75 9.74 14.03
N LEU A 18 -29.39 10.87 14.34
CA LEU A 18 -28.86 12.23 14.10
C LEU A 18 -28.24 12.87 15.36
N ASN A 19 -27.83 12.09 16.36
CA ASN A 19 -27.26 12.63 17.60
C ASN A 19 -25.75 12.91 17.56
N ASP A 20 -25.05 12.57 16.46
CA ASP A 20 -23.58 12.69 16.36
C ASP A 20 -23.11 13.71 15.31
N VAL A 21 -23.93 14.71 14.99
CA VAL A 21 -23.53 15.78 14.05
C VAL A 21 -23.01 16.97 14.85
N GLU A 22 -21.69 17.13 14.84
CA GLU A 22 -21.04 18.27 15.49
C GLU A 22 -21.32 19.57 14.71
N MET A 23 -21.56 20.68 15.42
CA MET A 23 -21.78 21.98 14.79
C MET A 23 -20.50 22.46 14.08
N ILE A 24 -20.67 23.05 12.89
CA ILE A 24 -19.55 23.63 12.14
C ILE A 24 -19.10 24.94 12.80
N THR A 25 -17.93 24.92 13.44
CA THR A 25 -17.30 26.13 13.98
C THR A 25 -16.61 26.92 12.87
N ASP A 26 -16.41 28.22 13.09
CA ASP A 26 -15.71 29.07 12.12
C ASP A 26 -14.27 28.61 11.90
N GLU A 27 -13.61 28.07 12.92
CA GLU A 27 -12.28 27.46 12.82
C GLU A 27 -12.25 26.25 11.88
N LYS A 28 -13.16 25.28 12.08
CA LYS A 28 -13.28 24.09 11.21
C LYS A 28 -13.64 24.49 9.78
N TRP A 29 -14.46 25.54 9.63
CA TRP A 29 -14.80 26.09 8.32
C TRP A 29 -13.59 26.71 7.60
N GLN A 30 -12.76 27.49 8.32
CA GLN A 30 -11.52 28.04 7.78
C GLN A 30 -10.53 26.95 7.38
N ALA A 31 -10.41 25.87 8.17
CA ALA A 31 -9.56 24.73 7.81
C ALA A 31 -9.97 24.07 6.48
N ILE A 32 -11.27 23.95 6.20
CA ILE A 32 -11.79 23.42 4.93
C ILE A 32 -11.44 24.35 3.76
N ILE A 33 -11.60 25.66 3.93
CA ILE A 33 -11.30 26.65 2.88
C ILE A 33 -9.80 26.69 2.59
N ASN A 34 -8.97 26.67 3.63
CA ASN A 34 -7.52 26.81 3.53
C ASN A 34 -6.81 25.50 3.15
N ASN A 35 -7.54 24.40 2.97
CA ASN A 35 -6.97 23.07 2.67
C ASN A 35 -5.94 22.64 3.74
N ASP A 36 -6.28 22.85 5.01
CA ASP A 36 -5.32 22.63 6.10
C ASP A 36 -5.13 21.13 6.38
N ILE A 37 -3.87 20.68 6.28
CA ILE A 37 -3.47 19.28 6.49
C ILE A 37 -3.49 18.93 7.98
N ALA A 38 -3.28 19.90 8.88
CA ALA A 38 -3.20 19.67 10.32
C ALA A 38 -4.51 19.11 10.90
N TYR A 39 -5.63 19.41 10.25
CA TYR A 39 -6.97 19.00 10.68
C TYR A 39 -7.44 17.66 10.08
N ASN A 40 -6.64 17.03 9.21
CA ASN A 40 -7.04 15.80 8.51
C ASN A 40 -7.39 14.61 9.42
N ASN A 41 -6.87 14.60 10.65
CA ASN A 41 -7.12 13.57 11.65
C ASN A 41 -7.99 14.07 12.81
N GLN A 42 -8.44 15.33 12.77
CA GLN A 42 -9.27 15.92 13.83
C GLN A 42 -10.76 15.84 13.48
N PHE A 43 -11.11 16.01 12.20
CA PHE A 43 -12.48 15.88 11.74
C PHE A 43 -12.57 15.57 10.25
N PHE A 44 -13.73 15.08 9.84
CA PHE A 44 -14.14 14.89 8.46
C PHE A 44 -15.36 15.77 8.19
N TYR A 45 -15.50 16.25 6.96
CA TYR A 45 -16.67 17.01 6.55
C TYR A 45 -17.42 16.28 5.45
N ALA A 46 -18.75 16.29 5.48
CA ALA A 46 -19.56 15.76 4.41
C ALA A 46 -20.51 16.79 3.83
N VAL A 47 -20.82 16.61 2.56
CA VAL A 47 -21.64 17.52 1.77
C VAL A 47 -23.00 16.87 1.54
N LYS A 48 -24.04 17.40 2.17
CA LYS A 48 -25.41 16.88 2.13
C LYS A 48 -25.93 16.75 0.69
N SER A 49 -25.61 17.71 -0.17
CA SER A 49 -26.08 17.73 -1.57
C SER A 49 -25.45 16.66 -2.46
N THR A 50 -24.24 16.18 -2.16
CA THR A 50 -23.55 15.16 -2.96
C THR A 50 -23.52 13.80 -2.28
N GLY A 51 -23.79 13.73 -0.97
CA GLY A 51 -23.66 12.51 -0.19
C GLY A 51 -22.20 12.04 -0.08
N ILE A 52 -21.22 12.95 -0.20
CA ILE A 52 -19.79 12.64 -0.17
C ILE A 52 -19.15 13.26 1.07
N PHE A 53 -18.28 12.51 1.76
CA PHE A 53 -17.43 13.05 2.82
C PHE A 53 -15.95 13.10 2.45
N CYS A 54 -15.22 14.02 3.07
CA CYS A 54 -13.88 14.45 2.71
C CYS A 54 -13.02 14.77 3.94
N LYS A 55 -11.69 14.75 3.77
CA LYS A 55 -10.73 15.38 4.69
C LYS A 55 -10.66 16.91 4.46
N PRO A 56 -10.38 17.74 5.48
CA PRO A 56 -10.15 19.18 5.35
C PRO A 56 -9.18 19.57 4.23
N SER A 57 -8.11 18.80 4.00
CA SER A 57 -7.15 19.03 2.91
C SER A 57 -7.65 18.59 1.51
N CYS A 58 -8.95 18.41 1.29
CA CYS A 58 -9.47 17.97 0.00
C CYS A 58 -9.40 19.11 -1.02
N LYS A 59 -8.71 18.88 -2.15
CA LYS A 59 -8.60 19.83 -3.28
C LYS A 59 -9.87 19.95 -4.13
N SER A 60 -10.99 19.40 -3.67
CA SER A 60 -12.28 19.51 -4.35
C SER A 60 -12.87 20.90 -4.17
N ARG A 61 -13.76 21.30 -5.07
CA ARG A 61 -14.43 22.60 -4.99
C ARG A 61 -15.07 22.78 -3.62
N VAL A 62 -14.81 23.92 -2.98
CA VAL A 62 -15.37 24.24 -1.67
C VAL A 62 -16.90 24.26 -1.78
N PRO A 63 -17.62 23.45 -0.98
CA PRO A 63 -19.07 23.42 -0.96
C PRO A 63 -19.64 24.68 -0.28
N LYS A 64 -20.96 24.88 -0.32
CA LYS A 64 -21.60 25.94 0.49
C LYS A 64 -21.63 25.53 1.97
N LYS A 65 -21.33 26.46 2.89
CA LYS A 65 -21.27 26.22 4.35
C LYS A 65 -22.53 25.53 4.90
N GLU A 66 -23.71 25.95 4.43
CA GLU A 66 -25.02 25.41 4.83
C GLU A 66 -25.22 23.91 4.54
N ASN A 67 -24.51 23.38 3.53
CA ASN A 67 -24.63 21.99 3.10
C ASN A 67 -23.56 21.09 3.72
N VAL A 68 -22.76 21.60 4.65
CA VAL A 68 -21.68 20.85 5.28
C VAL A 68 -22.11 20.33 6.65
N CYS A 69 -21.82 19.06 6.91
CA CYS A 69 -21.84 18.47 8.25
C CYS A 69 -20.44 18.00 8.63
N ILE A 70 -20.16 17.97 9.94
CA ILE A 70 -18.87 17.56 10.49
C ILE A 70 -19.04 16.24 11.23
N PHE A 71 -18.07 15.34 11.06
CA PHE A 71 -17.95 14.06 11.73
C PHE A 71 -16.57 13.95 12.39
N GLN A 72 -16.49 13.29 13.55
CA GLN A 72 -15.21 13.11 14.26
C GLN A 72 -14.36 12.01 13.62
N ASN A 73 -15.00 10.99 13.04
CA ASN A 73 -14.32 9.89 12.38
C ASN A 73 -15.03 9.47 11.09
N ALA A 74 -14.33 8.72 10.25
CA ALA A 74 -14.85 8.25 8.97
C ALA A 74 -16.02 7.25 9.15
N GLU A 75 -16.05 6.51 10.26
CA GLU A 75 -17.10 5.53 10.55
C GLU A 75 -18.46 6.20 10.80
N GLN A 76 -18.50 7.31 11.53
CA GLN A 76 -19.70 8.12 11.73
C GLN A 76 -20.28 8.60 10.38
N ALA A 77 -19.41 9.07 9.49
CA ALA A 77 -19.84 9.50 8.15
C ALA A 77 -20.42 8.33 7.33
N LEU A 78 -19.83 7.14 7.42
CA LEU A 78 -20.32 5.93 6.75
C LEU A 78 -21.68 5.48 7.32
N ARG A 79 -21.85 5.47 8.64
CA ARG A 79 -23.12 5.15 9.31
C ARG A 79 -24.22 6.14 8.93
N ALA A 80 -23.87 7.39 8.70
CA ALA A 80 -24.76 8.42 8.20
C ALA A 80 -25.00 8.36 6.68
N ASN A 81 -24.66 7.25 6.00
CA ASN A 81 -24.82 7.01 4.57
C ASN A 81 -24.04 7.94 3.61
N PHE A 82 -22.96 8.59 4.10
CA PHE A 82 -22.07 9.33 3.23
C PHE A 82 -21.01 8.42 2.60
N ARG A 83 -20.73 8.65 1.32
CA ARG A 83 -19.72 7.90 0.56
C ARG A 83 -18.35 8.60 0.67
N PRO A 84 -17.25 7.85 0.80
CA PRO A 84 -15.92 8.45 0.88
C PRO A 84 -15.56 9.12 -0.44
N CYS A 85 -14.99 10.33 -0.36
CA CYS A 85 -14.51 11.02 -1.54
C CYS A 85 -13.36 10.25 -2.20
N LYS A 86 -13.53 9.93 -3.48
CA LYS A 86 -12.50 9.24 -4.28
C LYS A 86 -11.21 10.06 -4.44
N ARG A 87 -11.27 11.38 -4.22
CA ARG A 87 -10.14 12.29 -4.40
C ARG A 87 -9.24 12.39 -3.18
N CYS A 88 -9.81 12.64 -1.99
CA CYS A 88 -9.04 12.74 -0.75
C CYS A 88 -8.98 11.42 0.04
N LYS A 89 -9.72 10.38 -0.39
CA LYS A 89 -9.72 9.03 0.18
C LYS A 89 -9.76 9.07 1.72
N PRO A 90 -10.85 9.60 2.31
CA PRO A 90 -10.91 9.87 3.74
C PRO A 90 -10.86 8.61 4.61
N THR A 91 -11.30 7.47 4.07
CA THR A 91 -11.29 6.14 4.72
C THR A 91 -10.00 5.36 4.52
N ASN A 92 -9.03 5.89 3.77
CA ASN A 92 -7.74 5.21 3.66
C ASN A 92 -7.07 5.36 5.02
N GLU A 93 -7.07 4.28 5.80
CA GLU A 93 -6.14 4.05 6.90
C GLU A 93 -4.73 4.16 6.33
N ASN A 94 -4.23 5.39 6.27
CA ASN A 94 -2.85 5.62 5.88
C ASN A 94 -2.03 5.37 7.14
N LEU A 95 -1.50 4.16 7.26
CA LEU A 95 -0.20 4.00 7.89
C LEU A 95 0.74 5.08 7.29
N PRO A 96 1.55 5.78 8.10
CA PRO A 96 2.57 6.68 7.58
C PRO A 96 3.33 6.01 6.44
N ASP A 97 3.66 6.77 5.39
CA ASP A 97 4.35 6.25 4.19
C ASP A 97 5.59 5.39 4.57
N SER A 98 6.28 5.73 5.67
CA SER A 98 7.39 4.97 6.24
C SER A 98 6.97 3.60 6.77
N GLU A 99 6.00 3.55 7.69
CA GLU A 99 5.49 2.29 8.27
C GLU A 99 4.91 1.38 7.20
N TRP A 100 4.26 1.99 6.20
CA TRP A 100 3.73 1.30 5.04
C TRP A 100 4.84 0.61 4.23
N VAL A 101 5.93 1.31 3.98
CA VAL A 101 7.10 0.76 3.27
C VAL A 101 7.81 -0.28 4.11
N ASP A 102 7.86 -0.13 5.43
CA ASP A 102 8.49 -1.11 6.32
C ASP A 102 7.70 -2.43 6.34
N LEU A 103 6.38 -2.39 6.42
CA LEU A 103 5.51 -3.58 6.31
C LEU A 103 5.70 -4.32 4.98
N ILE A 104 5.71 -3.57 3.87
CA ILE A 104 5.94 -4.15 2.54
C ILE A 104 7.35 -4.76 2.46
N THR A 105 8.34 -4.08 3.03
CA THR A 105 9.73 -4.56 3.06
C THR A 105 9.83 -5.88 3.82
N GLU A 106 9.29 -5.93 5.03
CA GLU A 106 9.30 -7.12 5.88
C GLU A 106 8.56 -8.29 5.20
N TYR A 107 7.44 -8.01 4.55
CA TYR A 107 6.72 -9.02 3.80
C TYR A 107 7.55 -9.57 2.64
N ILE A 108 8.22 -8.71 1.88
CA ILE A 108 9.11 -9.14 0.79
C ILE A 108 10.25 -10.00 1.36
N ASP A 109 10.89 -9.59 2.45
CA ASP A 109 12.02 -10.32 3.05
C ASP A 109 11.63 -11.74 3.49
N LYS A 110 10.40 -11.92 3.96
CA LYS A 110 9.87 -13.24 4.37
C LYS A 110 9.41 -14.09 3.19
N ASN A 111 8.87 -13.47 2.14
CA ASN A 111 8.16 -14.17 1.05
C ASN A 111 8.80 -13.98 -0.33
N PHE A 112 10.07 -13.60 -0.42
CA PHE A 112 10.72 -13.26 -1.69
C PHE A 112 10.76 -14.42 -2.69
N THR A 113 10.60 -15.67 -2.24
CA THR A 113 10.55 -16.87 -3.10
C THR A 113 9.20 -17.02 -3.82
N GLU A 114 8.15 -16.36 -3.32
CA GLU A 114 6.81 -16.46 -3.88
C GLU A 114 6.59 -15.53 -5.08
N LYS A 115 5.45 -15.69 -5.76
CA LYS A 115 5.04 -14.80 -6.85
C LYS A 115 4.48 -13.50 -6.28
N LEU A 116 5.38 -12.54 -6.02
CA LEU A 116 5.03 -11.20 -5.54
C LEU A 116 4.66 -10.27 -6.70
N THR A 117 3.41 -9.82 -6.75
CA THR A 117 2.93 -8.81 -7.70
C THR A 117 2.72 -7.47 -7.00
N LEU A 118 2.81 -6.36 -7.75
CA LEU A 118 2.52 -5.03 -7.21
C LEU A 118 1.12 -4.93 -6.59
N GLU A 119 0.16 -5.65 -7.17
CA GLU A 119 -1.21 -5.74 -6.66
C GLU A 119 -1.27 -6.48 -5.32
N SER A 120 -0.62 -7.65 -5.22
CA SER A 120 -0.55 -8.39 -3.97
C SER A 120 0.10 -7.58 -2.85
N LEU A 121 1.20 -6.87 -3.14
CA LEU A 121 1.90 -6.06 -2.15
C LEU A 121 1.08 -4.85 -1.69
N ALA A 122 0.34 -4.23 -2.61
CA ALA A 122 -0.51 -3.09 -2.28
C ALA A 122 -1.73 -3.49 -1.43
N ASN A 123 -2.25 -4.71 -1.65
CA ASN A 123 -3.39 -5.24 -0.90
C ASN A 123 -3.07 -5.51 0.57
N ILE A 124 -1.83 -5.89 0.91
CA ILE A 124 -1.39 -6.15 2.30
C ILE A 124 -1.67 -4.95 3.20
N CYS A 125 -1.56 -3.76 2.62
CA CYS A 125 -1.66 -2.52 3.36
C CYS A 125 -2.75 -1.60 2.79
N HIS A 126 -3.79 -2.22 2.21
CA HIS A 126 -5.02 -1.56 1.73
C HIS A 126 -4.80 -0.32 0.84
N GLY A 127 -3.74 -0.33 0.01
CA GLY A 127 -3.37 0.81 -0.81
C GLY A 127 -3.46 0.59 -2.32
N SER A 128 -3.19 1.64 -3.07
CA SER A 128 -3.14 1.57 -4.55
C SER A 128 -1.77 1.10 -5.02
N PRO A 129 -1.67 0.15 -5.97
CA PRO A 129 -0.39 -0.34 -6.50
C PRO A 129 0.54 0.75 -7.04
N TYR A 130 -0.04 1.77 -7.70
CA TYR A 130 0.72 2.87 -8.27
C TYR A 130 1.21 3.86 -7.21
N HIS A 131 0.43 4.07 -6.15
CA HIS A 131 0.89 4.84 -5.00
C HIS A 131 2.02 4.09 -4.28
N MET A 132 1.81 2.80 -4.04
CA MET A 132 2.77 1.89 -3.41
C MET A 132 4.13 1.92 -4.10
N GLN A 133 4.15 1.74 -5.43
CA GLN A 133 5.39 1.79 -6.19
C GLN A 133 6.13 3.13 -6.04
N ARG A 134 5.39 4.24 -6.07
CA ARG A 134 5.99 5.58 -5.96
C ARG A 134 6.50 5.87 -4.55
N THR A 135 5.72 5.56 -3.54
CA THR A 135 6.08 5.74 -2.13
C THR A 135 7.28 4.86 -1.77
N PHE A 136 7.26 3.59 -2.15
CA PHE A 136 8.38 2.66 -1.92
C PHE A 136 9.67 3.16 -2.59
N LYS A 137 9.61 3.61 -3.85
CA LYS A 137 10.78 4.16 -4.54
C LYS A 137 11.27 5.45 -3.90
N LYS A 138 10.37 6.33 -3.44
CA LYS A 138 10.73 7.58 -2.76
C LYS A 138 11.49 7.30 -1.46
N ILE A 139 11.11 6.27 -0.71
CA ILE A 139 11.69 5.95 0.59
C ILE A 139 12.93 5.06 0.49
N LYS A 140 12.88 3.97 -0.30
CA LYS A 140 13.98 3.00 -0.44
C LYS A 140 14.97 3.34 -1.56
N GLY A 141 14.66 4.33 -2.41
CA GLY A 141 15.47 4.72 -3.57
C GLY A 141 15.32 3.81 -4.80
N ILE A 142 14.70 2.64 -4.65
CA ILE A 142 14.52 1.63 -5.70
C ILE A 142 13.09 1.13 -5.75
N THR A 143 12.67 0.58 -6.89
CA THR A 143 11.32 0.02 -7.01
C THR A 143 11.16 -1.29 -6.22
N PRO A 144 9.93 -1.66 -5.83
CA PRO A 144 9.66 -2.95 -5.18
C PRO A 144 10.18 -4.14 -5.98
N VAL A 145 10.02 -4.10 -7.31
CA VAL A 145 10.50 -5.17 -8.20
C VAL A 145 12.03 -5.26 -8.16
N GLU A 146 12.73 -4.13 -8.19
CA GLU A 146 14.19 -4.11 -8.07
C GLU A 146 14.68 -4.61 -6.71
N TYR A 147 13.94 -4.30 -5.65
CA TYR A 147 14.25 -4.77 -4.30
C TYR A 147 14.10 -6.30 -4.19
N ILE A 148 12.99 -6.87 -4.68
CA ILE A 148 12.79 -8.32 -4.77
C ILE A 148 13.94 -8.98 -5.55
N GLN A 149 14.31 -8.41 -6.70
CA GLN A 149 15.42 -8.92 -7.50
C GLN A 149 16.76 -8.89 -6.74
N GLN A 150 17.03 -7.85 -5.96
CA GLN A 150 18.26 -7.75 -5.15
C GLN A 150 18.30 -8.85 -4.07
N ILE A 151 17.20 -9.04 -3.34
CA ILE A 151 17.12 -10.08 -2.30
C ILE A 151 17.31 -11.46 -2.92
N ARG A 152 16.64 -11.74 -4.04
CA ARG A 152 16.77 -13.03 -4.75
C ARG A 152 18.19 -13.29 -5.23
N VAL A 153 18.86 -12.29 -5.80
CA VAL A 153 20.27 -12.41 -6.23
C VAL A 153 21.18 -12.62 -5.02
N HIS A 154 20.94 -11.93 -3.90
CA HIS A 154 21.71 -12.11 -2.68
C HIS A 154 21.54 -13.52 -2.10
N ALA A 155 20.31 -14.02 -2.03
CA ALA A 155 20.03 -15.40 -1.63
C ALA A 155 20.69 -16.42 -2.59
N ALA A 156 20.64 -16.17 -3.90
CA ALA A 156 21.28 -17.03 -4.89
C ALA A 156 22.79 -17.12 -4.69
N LYS A 157 23.47 -16.02 -4.35
CA LYS A 157 24.92 -16.05 -4.02
C LYS A 157 25.21 -17.03 -2.89
N LYS A 158 24.39 -17.05 -1.83
CA LYS A 158 24.55 -17.98 -0.71
C LYS A 158 24.42 -19.43 -1.18
N TYR A 159 23.39 -19.76 -1.95
CA TYR A 159 23.20 -21.10 -2.52
C TYR A 159 24.35 -21.52 -3.46
N LEU A 160 24.90 -20.60 -4.24
CA LEU A 160 26.01 -20.87 -5.15
C LEU A 160 27.30 -21.24 -4.43
N ILE A 161 27.53 -20.68 -3.24
CA ILE A 161 28.69 -20.93 -2.40
C ILE A 161 28.47 -22.19 -1.55
N GLN A 162 27.32 -22.29 -0.89
CA GLN A 162 27.06 -23.32 0.11
C GLN A 162 26.61 -24.67 -0.47
N THR A 163 26.24 -24.73 -1.75
CA THR A 163 25.68 -25.94 -2.35
C THR A 163 26.20 -26.21 -3.76
N ASN A 164 26.11 -27.48 -4.19
CA ASN A 164 26.40 -27.90 -5.57
C ASN A 164 25.14 -28.04 -6.44
N LYS A 165 23.99 -27.45 -6.05
CA LYS A 165 22.74 -27.53 -6.81
C LYS A 165 22.89 -26.99 -8.24
N ALA A 166 22.08 -27.48 -9.18
CA ALA A 166 22.10 -26.95 -10.54
C ALA A 166 21.63 -25.48 -10.55
N ILE A 167 22.09 -24.70 -11.53
CA ILE A 167 21.73 -23.28 -11.64
C ILE A 167 20.21 -23.11 -11.82
N GLY A 168 19.56 -24.04 -12.52
CA GLY A 168 18.10 -24.10 -12.65
C GLY A 168 17.40 -24.28 -11.30
N ASP A 169 17.85 -25.24 -10.49
CA ASP A 169 17.28 -25.49 -9.17
C ASP A 169 17.44 -24.29 -8.24
N ILE A 170 18.60 -23.64 -8.26
CA ILE A 170 18.84 -22.43 -7.47
C ILE A 170 17.88 -21.33 -7.89
N ALA A 171 17.66 -21.13 -9.20
CA ALA A 171 16.70 -20.15 -9.70
C ALA A 171 15.31 -20.39 -9.10
N ILE A 172 14.84 -21.64 -9.10
CA ILE A 172 13.56 -22.03 -8.52
C ILE A 172 13.55 -21.77 -7.01
N CYS A 173 14.61 -22.17 -6.28
CA CYS A 173 14.72 -21.97 -4.83
C CYS A 173 14.66 -20.48 -4.41
N VAL A 174 15.08 -19.56 -5.29
CA VAL A 174 14.98 -18.11 -5.04
C VAL A 174 13.78 -17.46 -5.72
N GLY A 175 12.78 -18.24 -6.15
CA GLY A 175 11.52 -17.72 -6.69
C GLY A 175 11.57 -17.24 -8.15
N MET A 176 12.55 -17.69 -8.94
CA MET A 176 12.69 -17.40 -10.36
C MET A 176 12.47 -18.64 -11.22
N ALA A 177 11.27 -18.77 -11.77
CA ALA A 177 10.91 -19.89 -12.64
C ALA A 177 11.68 -19.91 -13.98
N ASN A 178 12.09 -18.75 -14.48
CA ASN A 178 12.84 -18.65 -15.74
C ASN A 178 14.35 -18.59 -15.47
N THR A 179 15.05 -19.69 -15.73
CA THR A 179 16.50 -19.82 -15.52
C THR A 179 17.30 -18.88 -16.42
N SER A 180 16.92 -18.69 -17.68
CA SER A 180 17.61 -17.78 -18.61
C SER A 180 17.53 -16.32 -18.15
N TYR A 181 16.35 -15.91 -17.68
CA TYR A 181 16.15 -14.60 -17.08
C TYR A 181 16.97 -14.45 -15.80
N PHE A 182 16.99 -15.47 -14.92
CA PHE A 182 17.82 -15.47 -13.72
C PHE A 182 19.30 -15.26 -14.04
N ILE A 183 19.86 -16.01 -15.00
CA ILE A 183 21.27 -15.88 -15.39
C ILE A 183 21.57 -14.44 -15.86
N THR A 184 20.68 -13.88 -16.69
CA THR A 184 20.81 -12.52 -17.22
C THR A 184 20.75 -11.48 -16.11
N LEU A 185 19.78 -11.59 -15.20
CA LEU A 185 19.62 -10.70 -14.07
C LEU A 185 20.81 -10.79 -13.11
N PHE A 186 21.27 -12.00 -12.79
CA PHE A 186 22.41 -12.23 -11.91
C PHE A 186 23.67 -11.59 -12.51
N LYS A 187 23.94 -11.80 -13.81
CA LYS A 187 25.05 -11.15 -14.49
C LYS A 187 24.94 -9.64 -14.48
N LYS A 188 23.75 -9.09 -14.74
CA LYS A 188 23.50 -7.64 -14.68
C LYS A 188 23.78 -7.05 -13.29
N LYS A 189 23.45 -7.78 -12.21
CA LYS A 189 23.60 -7.31 -10.82
C LYS A 189 24.97 -7.59 -10.20
N THR A 190 25.74 -8.54 -10.75
CA THR A 190 26.99 -9.02 -10.12
C THR A 190 28.22 -8.92 -11.04
N GLY A 191 28.04 -8.65 -12.33
CA GLY A 191 29.11 -8.61 -13.33
C GLY A 191 29.45 -9.98 -13.95
N GLN A 192 29.01 -11.09 -13.35
CA GLN A 192 29.37 -12.45 -13.77
C GLN A 192 28.16 -13.37 -13.83
N THR A 193 28.20 -14.43 -14.64
CA THR A 193 27.13 -15.44 -14.62
C THR A 193 27.15 -16.24 -13.30
N PRO A 194 26.02 -16.87 -12.89
CA PRO A 194 25.98 -17.72 -11.69
C PRO A 194 27.06 -18.82 -11.69
N ALA A 195 27.33 -19.42 -12.85
CA ALA A 195 28.34 -20.47 -13.00
C ALA A 195 29.76 -19.92 -12.80
N GLN A 196 30.07 -18.77 -13.42
CA GLN A 196 31.35 -18.09 -13.24
C GLN A 196 31.56 -17.68 -11.77
N PHE A 197 30.53 -17.08 -11.15
CA PHE A 197 30.57 -16.69 -9.75
C PHE A 197 30.90 -17.87 -8.83
N ARG A 198 30.27 -19.03 -9.05
CA ARG A 198 30.59 -20.26 -8.29
C ARG A 198 32.04 -20.72 -8.51
N GLN A 199 32.52 -20.70 -9.75
CA GLN A 199 33.87 -21.13 -10.07
C GLN A 199 34.92 -20.23 -9.42
N THR A 200 34.76 -18.91 -9.51
CA THR A 200 35.67 -17.93 -8.89
C THR A 200 35.76 -18.13 -7.38
N ARG A 201 34.62 -18.33 -6.70
CA ARG A 201 34.59 -18.55 -5.25
C ARG A 201 35.28 -19.84 -4.82
N LYS A 202 35.10 -20.94 -5.59
CA LYS A 202 35.82 -22.20 -5.32
C LYS A 202 37.33 -22.06 -5.50
N MET A 203 37.78 -21.22 -6.44
CA MET A 203 39.21 -20.96 -6.64
C MET A 203 39.80 -20.13 -5.49
N GLU A 204 39.10 -19.08 -5.05
CA GLU A 204 39.49 -18.27 -3.89
C GLU A 204 39.63 -19.11 -2.59
N GLU A 205 38.71 -20.04 -2.35
CA GLU A 205 38.74 -20.93 -1.18
C GLU A 205 39.93 -21.92 -1.20
N GLN A 206 40.37 -22.35 -2.39
CA GLN A 206 41.50 -23.29 -2.55
C GLN A 206 42.87 -22.61 -2.42
N ASP A 207 42.95 -21.31 -2.69
CA ASP A 207 44.19 -20.53 -2.58
C ASP A 207 44.46 -20.06 -1.14
N ASN A 208 43.39 -19.76 -0.38
CA ASN A 208 43.51 -19.43 1.05
C ASN A 208 43.90 -20.63 1.93
N GLY A 209 43.49 -21.86 1.58
CA GLY A 209 43.82 -23.07 2.33
C GLY A 209 45.23 -23.64 2.09
N LYS A 210 46.06 -22.98 1.28
CA LYS A 210 47.47 -23.37 1.02
C LYS A 210 48.49 -22.45 1.71
N ASN A 211 48.03 -21.39 2.37
CA ASN A 211 48.86 -20.40 3.08
C ASN A 211 48.76 -20.49 4.61
N GLU A 212 48.13 -21.56 5.14
CA GLU A 212 48.15 -21.97 6.56
C GLU A 212 48.85 -23.33 6.69
#